data_AF-A0A2H1H0B5-F1
#
_entry.id   AF-A0A2H1H0B5-F1
#
_cell.length_a   1.000
_cell.length_b   1.000
_cell.length_c   1.000
_cell.angle_alpha   90.00
_cell.angle_beta   90.00
_cell.angle_gamma   90.00
#
_symmetry.space_group_name_H-M   'P 1'
#
loop_
_entity.id
_entity.type
_entity.pdbx_description
1 polymer ?
#
loop_
_entity_poly.entity_id
_entity_poly.type
_entity_poly.pdbx_seq_one_letter_code
_entity_poly.pdbx_strand_id
1 'polypeptide(L)'
;MFIFKHGGRQAAQVFRPASLHLNKRFASKIAIPFQPPPFPVIESCPAPTCQCRESPQGLDIDREVNLNGSMASYAQQLLICTDKDDWTSKIEDEEDAVLVRELKKNLTRGGKFVDPYHNIMITNSSFPPSERSPPPQSTSPTPPSSASAYLLPSFKYIPIIPTDPKGVEDFIRAYLLPLKLHPSYDELSLEQKVHLLRQSELQNSFPDVRPVDDLLVLICGHGGRDERCGKMAPILRAEFEEKLRSQKISVLDDNPGPERSNAPEDPPAARIASISHIGGHKFAGNVIVYIPPSFTRNPLAGKGIWYGRVGPEHVEGIVSETILGGRVIKENFRGGVDQDGNVLRL
;
A
#
# COMPACT_ATOMS: atom_id res chain seq x y z
N MET A 1 -90.94 17.16 -14.62
CA MET A 1 -92.19 16.85 -13.90
C MET A 1 -91.83 15.86 -12.81
N PHE A 2 -92.20 16.18 -11.56
CA PHE A 2 -91.81 15.59 -10.27
C PHE A 2 -91.90 14.05 -10.24
N ILE A 3 -91.11 13.35 -9.41
CA ILE A 3 -91.45 13.07 -8.00
C ILE A 3 -90.20 12.75 -7.16
N PHE A 4 -90.10 13.45 -6.02
CA PHE A 4 -89.27 13.15 -4.85
C PHE A 4 -89.61 11.79 -4.22
N LYS A 5 -88.63 11.08 -3.65
CA LYS A 5 -88.83 10.39 -2.35
C LYS A 5 -87.51 10.12 -1.59
N HIS A 6 -87.52 10.72 -0.40
CA HIS A 6 -86.69 10.66 0.80
C HIS A 6 -85.63 9.56 0.99
N GLY A 7 -84.49 10.03 1.52
CA GLY A 7 -83.51 9.20 2.20
C GLY A 7 -83.91 8.79 3.62
N GLY A 8 -83.21 7.75 4.09
CA GLY A 8 -83.12 7.33 5.48
C GLY A 8 -81.66 6.99 5.79
N ARG A 9 -81.09 7.67 6.79
CA ARG A 9 -79.76 7.43 7.34
C ARG A 9 -79.74 6.08 8.07
N GLN A 10 -78.75 5.24 7.81
CA GLN A 10 -78.15 4.37 8.84
C GLN A 10 -76.65 4.28 8.60
N ALA A 11 -75.90 4.61 9.65
CA ALA A 11 -74.45 4.56 9.71
C ALA A 11 -73.99 3.10 9.85
N ALA A 12 -73.10 2.65 8.98
CA ALA A 12 -72.32 1.44 9.20
C ALA A 12 -70.91 1.85 9.66
N GLN A 13 -70.52 1.31 10.81
CA GLN A 13 -69.31 1.64 11.56
C GLN A 13 -68.04 1.35 10.76
N VAL A 14 -67.14 2.33 10.79
CA VAL A 14 -65.77 2.23 10.29
C VAL A 14 -64.98 1.31 11.23
N PHE A 15 -64.52 0.17 10.72
CA PHE A 15 -63.46 -0.61 11.34
C PHE A 15 -62.16 0.20 11.34
N ARG A 16 -61.72 0.63 12.53
CA ARG A 16 -60.37 1.18 12.73
C ARG A 16 -59.36 0.02 12.72
N PRO A 17 -58.29 0.05 11.90
CA PRO A 17 -57.18 -0.85 12.10
C PRO A 17 -56.42 -0.41 13.36
N ALA A 18 -56.06 -1.39 14.19
CA ALA A 18 -55.28 -1.19 15.39
C ALA A 18 -53.95 -0.50 15.06
N SER A 19 -53.63 0.57 15.78
CA SER A 19 -52.31 1.21 15.73
C SER A 19 -51.27 0.21 16.22
N LEU A 20 -50.48 -0.34 15.30
CA LEU A 20 -49.23 -1.01 15.65
C LEU A 20 -48.31 0.04 16.29
N HIS A 21 -48.13 -0.06 17.61
CA HIS A 21 -47.07 0.65 18.30
C HIS A 21 -45.72 0.13 17.76
N LEU A 22 -45.16 0.83 16.79
CA LEU A 22 -43.75 0.75 16.46
C LEU A 22 -42.96 1.20 17.69
N ASN A 23 -42.50 0.23 18.48
CA ASN A 23 -41.40 0.44 19.40
C ASN A 23 -40.19 0.87 18.57
N LYS A 24 -39.96 2.18 18.49
CA LYS A 24 -38.68 2.74 18.04
C LYS A 24 -37.63 2.23 19.03
N ARG A 25 -37.01 1.09 18.70
CA ARG A 25 -35.73 0.73 19.29
C ARG A 25 -34.76 1.81 18.86
N PHE A 26 -34.48 2.76 19.74
CA PHE A 26 -33.29 3.57 19.60
C PHE A 26 -32.14 2.59 19.45
N ALA A 27 -31.43 2.66 18.32
CA ALA A 27 -30.16 1.98 18.18
C ALA A 27 -29.30 2.49 19.34
N SER A 28 -29.15 1.67 20.39
CA SER A 28 -28.09 1.88 21.35
C SER A 28 -26.83 1.91 20.50
N LYS A 29 -26.11 3.03 20.54
CA LYS A 29 -24.73 3.08 20.08
C LYS A 29 -24.04 1.98 20.88
N ILE A 30 -23.83 0.82 20.26
CA ILE A 30 -22.89 -0.17 20.79
C ILE A 30 -21.60 0.62 20.88
N ALA A 31 -21.19 0.96 22.11
CA ALA A 31 -19.87 1.49 22.34
C ALA A 31 -18.93 0.38 21.90
N ILE A 32 -18.42 0.48 20.68
CA ILE A 32 -17.32 -0.38 20.22
C ILE A 32 -16.21 -0.08 21.24
N PRO A 33 -15.76 -1.07 22.02
CA PRO A 33 -14.71 -0.84 22.99
C PRO A 33 -13.53 -0.22 22.26
N PHE A 34 -13.04 0.91 22.75
CA PHE A 34 -11.85 1.56 22.22
C PHE A 34 -10.68 0.58 22.42
N GLN A 35 -10.38 -0.21 21.39
CA GLN A 35 -9.17 -0.98 21.36
C GLN A 35 -8.05 0.03 21.11
N PRO A 36 -7.11 0.21 22.06
CA PRO A 36 -5.97 1.08 21.81
C PRO A 36 -5.25 0.59 20.55
N PRO A 37 -4.68 1.52 19.75
CA PRO A 37 -3.99 1.14 18.54
C PRO A 37 -2.89 0.11 18.84
N PRO A 38 -2.65 -0.87 17.95
CA PRO A 38 -1.72 -1.97 18.21
C PRO A 38 -0.24 -1.56 18.21
N PHE A 39 0.04 -0.25 18.20
CA PHE A 39 1.36 0.35 18.17
C PHE A 39 1.36 1.69 18.92
N PRO A 40 2.53 2.15 19.42
CA PRO A 40 2.68 3.46 20.04
C PRO A 40 2.35 4.60 19.07
N VAL A 41 1.77 5.68 19.60
CA VAL A 41 1.33 6.85 18.82
C VAL A 41 1.73 8.14 19.53
N ILE A 42 2.10 9.15 18.76
CA ILE A 42 2.19 10.55 19.21
C ILE A 42 1.16 11.39 18.45
N GLU A 43 0.65 12.45 19.07
CA GLU A 43 -0.42 13.25 18.47
C GLU A 43 0.06 14.08 17.27
N SER A 44 1.19 14.77 17.42
CA SER A 44 1.75 15.67 16.39
C SER A 44 3.24 15.39 16.15
N CYS A 45 3.70 15.72 14.96
CA CYS A 45 5.09 15.68 14.56
C CYS A 45 5.88 16.72 15.37
N PRO A 46 7.02 16.36 15.97
CA PRO A 46 7.91 17.33 16.60
C PRO A 46 8.37 18.39 15.59
N ALA A 47 8.51 19.63 16.06
CA ALA A 47 9.09 20.69 15.24
C ALA A 47 10.56 20.34 14.88
N PRO A 48 11.03 20.70 13.68
CA PRO A 48 12.40 20.41 13.28
C PRO A 48 13.40 21.19 14.15
N THR A 49 14.51 20.55 14.48
CA THR A 49 15.57 21.13 15.33
C THR A 49 16.57 21.97 14.53
N CYS A 50 16.53 21.84 13.21
CA CYS A 50 17.37 22.57 12.27
C CYS A 50 16.53 23.07 11.08
N GLN A 51 17.11 23.93 10.25
CA GLN A 51 16.44 24.38 9.02
C GLN A 51 16.23 23.19 8.08
N CYS A 52 14.99 22.98 7.65
CA CYS A 52 14.63 22.01 6.62
C CYS A 52 14.59 22.68 5.23
N ARG A 53 14.51 21.87 4.17
CA ARG A 53 14.25 22.37 2.80
C ARG A 53 12.93 23.12 2.70
N GLU A 54 12.83 24.00 1.72
CA GLU A 54 11.61 24.74 1.46
C GLU A 54 10.57 23.89 0.73
N SER A 55 9.33 23.94 1.21
CA SER A 55 8.18 23.36 0.50
C SER A 55 7.89 24.13 -0.80
N PRO A 56 7.47 23.45 -1.88
CA PRO A 56 7.05 24.12 -3.10
C PRO A 56 5.81 24.97 -2.85
N GLN A 57 5.84 26.23 -3.32
CA GLN A 57 4.73 27.16 -3.15
C GLN A 57 3.56 26.83 -4.09
N GLY A 58 2.34 27.18 -3.67
CA GLY A 58 1.16 27.13 -4.53
C GLY A 58 0.58 25.74 -4.79
N LEU A 59 0.98 24.70 -4.04
CA LEU A 59 0.34 23.40 -4.11
C LEU A 59 -0.98 23.39 -3.32
N ASP A 60 -2.08 23.09 -4.00
CA ASP A 60 -3.39 22.87 -3.36
C ASP A 60 -3.42 21.51 -2.66
N ILE A 61 -2.99 21.46 -1.40
CA ILE A 61 -3.01 20.27 -0.56
C ILE A 61 -4.18 20.39 0.42
N ASP A 62 -5.09 19.42 0.40
CA ASP A 62 -6.18 19.28 1.37
C ASP A 62 -5.57 19.10 2.76
N ARG A 63 -5.82 20.05 3.69
CA ARG A 63 -5.37 20.01 5.10
C ARG A 63 -6.50 19.74 6.10
N GLU A 64 -7.73 19.56 5.63
CA GLU A 64 -8.92 19.50 6.48
C GLU A 64 -9.43 18.08 6.73
N VAL A 65 -9.43 17.24 5.68
CA VAL A 65 -10.02 15.88 5.79
C VAL A 65 -9.20 15.02 6.75
N ASN A 66 -9.87 14.16 7.52
CA ASN A 66 -9.18 13.20 8.37
C ASN A 66 -8.37 12.20 7.51
N LEU A 67 -7.07 12.08 7.79
CA LEU A 67 -6.20 11.15 7.09
C LEU A 67 -6.39 9.70 7.54
N ASN A 68 -6.72 9.45 8.81
CA ASN A 68 -6.80 8.10 9.36
C ASN A 68 -7.82 7.25 8.59
N GLY A 69 -7.38 6.09 8.08
CA GLY A 69 -8.20 5.19 7.27
C GLY A 69 -8.36 5.63 5.80
N SER A 70 -7.66 6.67 5.35
CA SER A 70 -7.67 7.11 3.94
C SER A 70 -6.72 6.30 3.04
N MET A 71 -5.90 5.41 3.61
CA MET A 71 -5.06 4.47 2.88
C MET A 71 -5.91 3.50 2.04
N ALA A 72 -5.51 3.25 0.79
CA ALA A 72 -6.09 2.16 0.02
C ALA A 72 -5.71 0.82 0.66
N SER A 73 -6.68 -0.04 0.97
CA SER A 73 -6.41 -1.35 1.59
C SER A 73 -5.68 -2.27 0.60
N TYR A 74 -4.56 -2.86 1.03
CA TYR A 74 -3.81 -3.87 0.29
C TYR A 74 -3.27 -4.94 1.24
N ALA A 75 -3.23 -6.18 0.76
CA ALA A 75 -2.58 -7.29 1.44
C ALA A 75 -1.09 -7.35 1.09
N GLN A 76 -0.73 -7.03 -0.17
CA GLN A 76 0.66 -6.96 -0.62
C GLN A 76 0.87 -5.78 -1.57
N GLN A 77 2.05 -5.18 -1.50
CA GLN A 77 2.56 -4.21 -2.47
C GLN A 77 3.66 -4.89 -3.29
N LEU A 78 3.47 -4.93 -4.60
CA LEU A 78 4.53 -5.28 -5.55
C LEU A 78 5.15 -3.99 -6.08
N LEU A 79 6.40 -3.74 -5.68
CA LEU A 79 7.17 -2.54 -6.01
C LEU A 79 8.17 -2.86 -7.13
N ILE A 80 7.79 -2.56 -8.36
CA ILE A 80 8.56 -2.87 -9.57
C ILE A 80 9.72 -1.87 -9.72
N CYS A 81 10.93 -2.38 -9.94
CA CYS A 81 12.13 -1.57 -10.12
C CYS A 81 12.21 -1.10 -11.58
N THR A 82 12.10 0.20 -11.83
CA THR A 82 12.02 0.75 -13.19
C THR A 82 13.13 1.74 -13.53
N ASP A 83 13.92 2.16 -12.53
CA ASP A 83 14.93 3.23 -12.67
C ASP A 83 14.36 4.57 -13.18
N LYS A 84 13.06 4.79 -12.98
CA LYS A 84 12.34 6.01 -13.36
C LYS A 84 11.80 6.70 -12.11
N ASP A 85 11.86 8.03 -12.09
CA ASP A 85 11.29 8.87 -11.02
C ASP A 85 9.88 9.39 -11.35
N ASP A 86 9.43 9.27 -12.61
CA ASP A 86 8.06 9.60 -13.04
C ASP A 86 7.60 8.66 -14.16
N TRP A 87 6.29 8.63 -14.41
CA TRP A 87 5.64 7.76 -15.40
C TRP A 87 4.48 8.51 -16.07
N THR A 88 4.01 7.98 -17.19
CA THR A 88 2.70 8.36 -17.74
C THR A 88 1.59 8.18 -16.70
N SER A 89 0.53 8.99 -16.78
CA SER A 89 -0.58 9.04 -15.81
C SER A 89 -1.12 7.66 -15.40
N LYS A 90 -1.05 6.70 -16.31
CA LYS A 90 -1.31 5.28 -16.09
C LYS A 90 -0.03 4.51 -16.37
N ILE A 91 0.53 3.87 -15.35
CA ILE A 91 1.79 3.12 -15.45
C ILE A 91 1.78 1.97 -16.48
N GLU A 92 0.61 1.48 -16.91
CA GLU A 92 0.45 0.46 -17.94
C GLU A 92 0.61 0.99 -19.38
N ASP A 93 0.51 2.31 -19.55
CA ASP A 93 0.63 3.00 -20.84
C ASP A 93 2.11 3.22 -21.23
N GLU A 94 3.06 2.98 -20.31
CA GLU A 94 4.51 2.99 -20.62
C GLU A 94 4.86 1.91 -21.65
N GLU A 95 5.79 2.20 -22.56
CA GLU A 95 6.20 1.25 -23.61
C GLU A 95 6.73 -0.07 -23.02
N ASP A 96 7.54 0.02 -21.96
CA ASP A 96 8.21 -1.08 -21.26
C ASP A 96 7.38 -1.72 -20.13
N ALA A 97 6.14 -1.29 -19.89
CA ALA A 97 5.26 -1.81 -18.83
C ALA A 97 4.65 -3.21 -19.09
N VAL A 98 5.42 -4.12 -19.67
CA VAL A 98 4.97 -5.49 -20.00
C VAL A 98 4.49 -6.22 -18.74
N LEU A 99 5.28 -6.20 -17.66
CA LEU A 99 4.91 -6.85 -16.39
C LEU A 99 3.63 -6.23 -15.80
N VAL A 100 3.55 -4.89 -15.75
CA VAL A 100 2.39 -4.17 -15.21
C VAL A 100 1.12 -4.54 -15.97
N ARG A 101 1.17 -4.58 -17.31
CA ARG A 101 0.03 -4.94 -18.15
C ARG A 101 -0.46 -6.36 -17.88
N GLU A 102 0.44 -7.34 -17.85
CA GLU A 102 0.06 -8.74 -17.59
C GLU A 102 -0.42 -8.94 -16.14
N LEU A 103 0.18 -8.29 -15.15
CA LEU A 103 -0.31 -8.32 -13.77
C LEU A 103 -1.72 -7.72 -13.66
N LYS A 104 -1.95 -6.54 -14.22
CA LYS A 104 -3.27 -5.87 -14.17
C LYS A 104 -4.35 -6.70 -14.86
N LYS A 105 -4.05 -7.27 -16.04
CA LYS A 105 -4.94 -8.16 -16.76
C LYS A 105 -5.39 -9.38 -15.93
N ASN A 106 -4.53 -9.87 -15.04
CA ASN A 106 -4.81 -11.04 -14.21
C ASN A 106 -5.40 -10.72 -12.83
N LEU A 107 -5.01 -9.59 -12.22
CA LEU A 107 -5.33 -9.24 -10.83
C LEU A 107 -6.41 -8.15 -10.68
N THR A 108 -6.80 -7.47 -11.77
CA THR A 108 -7.85 -6.45 -11.76
C THR A 108 -9.12 -6.92 -12.47
N ARG A 109 -10.20 -6.13 -12.42
CA ARG A 109 -11.56 -6.48 -12.86
C ARG A 109 -11.60 -7.35 -14.12
N GLY A 110 -12.16 -8.56 -13.99
CA GLY A 110 -12.29 -9.54 -15.09
C GLY A 110 -11.09 -10.47 -15.26
N GLY A 111 -10.02 -10.26 -14.48
CA GLY A 111 -8.85 -11.12 -14.43
C GLY A 111 -9.09 -12.44 -13.71
N LYS A 112 -8.22 -13.40 -13.99
CA LYS A 112 -8.29 -14.78 -13.51
C LYS A 112 -8.10 -14.93 -12.00
N PHE A 113 -7.33 -14.04 -11.38
CA PHE A 113 -6.90 -14.12 -9.98
C PHE A 113 -7.43 -12.94 -9.16
N VAL A 114 -8.55 -12.36 -9.57
CA VAL A 114 -9.18 -11.25 -8.84
C VAL A 114 -9.74 -11.76 -7.51
N ASP A 115 -9.28 -11.16 -6.42
CA ASP A 115 -9.81 -11.37 -5.08
C ASP A 115 -10.05 -10.00 -4.41
N PRO A 116 -11.32 -9.58 -4.18
CA PRO A 116 -11.62 -8.32 -3.52
C PRO A 116 -11.22 -8.28 -2.04
N TYR A 117 -10.89 -9.43 -1.43
CA TYR A 117 -10.44 -9.55 -0.05
C TYR A 117 -8.91 -9.62 0.06
N HIS A 118 -8.19 -9.78 -1.06
CA HIS A 118 -6.72 -9.88 -1.09
C HIS A 118 -6.13 -8.96 -2.17
N ASN A 119 -6.23 -7.65 -1.93
CA ASN A 119 -5.80 -6.65 -2.90
C ASN A 119 -4.27 -6.59 -3.04
N ILE A 120 -3.77 -6.61 -4.27
CA ILE A 120 -2.35 -6.41 -4.59
C ILE A 120 -2.16 -5.00 -5.14
N MET A 121 -1.43 -4.16 -4.41
CA MET A 121 -1.06 -2.83 -4.87
C MET A 121 0.17 -2.92 -5.77
N ILE A 122 0.02 -2.57 -7.04
CA ILE A 122 1.12 -2.57 -8.02
C ILE A 122 1.64 -1.14 -8.15
N THR A 123 2.93 -0.95 -7.86
CA THR A 123 3.61 0.35 -7.96
C THR A 123 4.93 0.22 -8.67
N ASN A 124 5.27 1.17 -9.55
CA ASN A 124 6.62 1.33 -10.06
C ASN A 124 7.47 2.12 -9.06
N SER A 125 8.79 1.99 -9.17
CA SER A 125 9.76 2.68 -8.33
C SER A 125 10.99 3.13 -9.10
N SER A 126 11.66 4.14 -8.55
CA SER A 126 12.97 4.62 -8.99
C SER A 126 14.12 3.70 -8.59
N PHE A 127 13.86 2.53 -8.01
CA PHE A 127 14.92 1.54 -7.79
C PHE A 127 15.39 0.97 -9.13
N PRO A 128 16.70 0.70 -9.28
CA PRO A 128 17.25 0.16 -10.51
C PRO A 128 16.79 -1.28 -10.71
N PRO A 129 16.46 -1.72 -11.94
CA PRO A 129 16.19 -3.13 -12.22
C PRO A 129 17.42 -3.99 -11.95
N SER A 130 17.24 -5.28 -11.65
CA SER A 130 18.36 -6.20 -11.48
C SER A 130 19.20 -6.27 -12.76
N GLU A 131 20.50 -6.00 -12.67
CA GLU A 131 21.42 -6.18 -13.79
C GLU A 131 21.48 -7.66 -14.19
N ARG A 132 21.27 -7.96 -15.47
CA ARG A 132 21.60 -9.27 -16.04
C ARG A 132 23.06 -9.25 -16.42
N SER A 133 23.90 -10.11 -15.85
CA SER A 133 25.09 -10.53 -16.57
C SER A 133 24.58 -11.28 -17.81
N PRO A 134 24.83 -10.81 -19.05
CA PRO A 134 24.45 -11.60 -20.21
C PRO A 134 25.17 -12.95 -20.14
N PRO A 135 24.49 -14.08 -20.39
CA PRO A 135 25.18 -15.35 -20.57
C PRO A 135 26.26 -15.17 -21.64
N PRO A 136 27.49 -15.67 -21.43
CA PRO A 136 28.43 -15.76 -22.53
C PRO A 136 27.79 -16.69 -23.57
N GLN A 137 27.40 -16.12 -24.72
CA GLN A 137 26.84 -16.82 -25.88
C GLN A 137 25.36 -17.23 -25.77
N SER A 138 24.45 -16.27 -25.98
CA SER A 138 23.13 -16.58 -26.55
C SER A 138 22.97 -15.86 -27.88
N THR A 139 22.79 -16.62 -28.96
CA THR A 139 22.54 -16.16 -30.32
C THR A 139 21.04 -15.92 -30.61
N SER A 140 20.19 -15.85 -29.58
CA SER A 140 18.78 -15.47 -29.73
C SER A 140 18.63 -13.94 -29.83
N PRO A 141 17.88 -13.38 -30.82
CA PRO A 141 17.82 -11.93 -31.06
C PRO A 141 17.12 -11.11 -29.96
N THR A 142 16.45 -11.76 -29.00
CA THR A 142 15.76 -11.09 -27.90
C THR A 142 15.90 -11.95 -26.63
N PRO A 143 16.71 -11.55 -25.64
CA PRO A 143 16.65 -12.21 -24.34
C PRO A 143 15.23 -12.01 -23.76
N PRO A 144 14.63 -13.02 -23.11
CA PRO A 144 13.32 -12.83 -22.47
C PRO A 144 13.45 -11.70 -21.45
N SER A 145 12.65 -10.64 -21.60
CA SER A 145 12.65 -9.52 -20.66
C SER A 145 12.22 -10.06 -19.29
N SER A 146 13.03 -9.75 -18.28
CA SER A 146 12.70 -10.00 -16.88
C SER A 146 12.65 -8.67 -16.16
N ALA A 147 11.74 -8.56 -15.20
CA ALA A 147 11.69 -7.44 -14.28
C ALA A 147 12.19 -7.86 -12.91
N SER A 148 12.45 -6.90 -12.03
CA SER A 148 12.72 -7.13 -10.61
C SER A 148 11.74 -6.34 -9.76
N ALA A 149 11.40 -6.85 -8.59
CA ALA A 149 10.50 -6.15 -7.69
C ALA A 149 10.75 -6.50 -6.21
N TYR A 150 10.34 -5.58 -5.34
CA TYR A 150 10.17 -5.86 -3.92
C TYR A 150 8.73 -6.30 -3.65
N LEU A 151 8.56 -7.23 -2.72
CA LEU A 151 7.28 -7.71 -2.24
C LEU A 151 7.12 -7.40 -0.75
N LEU A 152 6.22 -6.47 -0.47
CA LEU A 152 5.97 -5.94 0.87
C LEU A 152 4.53 -6.29 1.28
N PRO A 153 4.24 -6.55 2.57
CA PRO A 153 5.13 -6.49 3.73
C PRO A 153 5.88 -7.81 4.00
N SER A 154 6.08 -8.67 2.98
CA SER A 154 6.86 -9.91 3.14
C SER A 154 8.38 -9.69 3.18
N PHE A 155 8.85 -8.46 2.92
CA PHE A 155 10.26 -8.07 2.86
C PHE A 155 11.10 -9.01 1.99
N LYS A 156 10.65 -9.22 0.74
CA LYS A 156 11.40 -10.02 -0.25
C LYS A 156 11.78 -9.16 -1.44
N TYR A 157 12.97 -9.37 -1.96
CA TYR A 157 13.40 -8.86 -3.26
C TYR A 157 13.45 -10.04 -4.25
N ILE A 158 12.73 -9.91 -5.36
CA ILE A 158 12.72 -10.88 -6.44
C ILE A 158 13.49 -10.28 -7.62
N PRO A 159 14.73 -10.72 -7.89
CA PRO A 159 15.57 -10.12 -8.93
C PRO A 159 15.11 -10.49 -10.35
N ILE A 160 14.43 -11.63 -10.50
CA ILE A 160 14.05 -12.17 -11.81
C ILE A 160 12.58 -12.59 -11.79
N ILE A 161 11.74 -11.76 -12.41
CA ILE A 161 10.33 -12.03 -12.70
C ILE A 161 10.20 -12.11 -14.22
N PRO A 162 9.91 -13.28 -14.80
CA PRO A 162 9.64 -13.38 -16.23
C PRO A 162 8.41 -12.56 -16.61
N THR A 163 8.47 -11.84 -17.72
CA THR A 163 7.37 -10.96 -18.16
C THR A 163 6.47 -11.59 -19.22
N ASP A 164 6.75 -12.83 -19.64
CA ASP A 164 5.85 -13.57 -20.53
C ASP A 164 4.58 -14.01 -19.77
N PRO A 165 3.44 -14.22 -20.45
CA PRO A 165 2.17 -14.52 -19.78
C PRO A 165 2.21 -15.72 -18.84
N LYS A 166 2.97 -16.77 -19.19
CA LYS A 166 3.05 -17.99 -18.38
C LYS A 166 3.90 -17.72 -17.13
N GLY A 167 5.04 -17.08 -17.27
CA GLY A 167 5.89 -16.70 -16.13
C GLY A 167 5.22 -15.74 -15.15
N VAL A 168 4.42 -14.77 -15.65
CA VAL A 168 3.62 -13.88 -14.80
C VAL A 168 2.52 -14.65 -14.06
N GLU A 169 1.83 -15.59 -14.72
CA GLU A 169 0.83 -16.44 -14.06
C GLU A 169 1.47 -17.30 -12.95
N ASP A 170 2.63 -17.91 -13.23
CA ASP A 170 3.35 -18.71 -12.25
C ASP A 170 3.85 -17.84 -11.08
N PHE A 171 4.28 -16.59 -11.34
CA PHE A 171 4.65 -15.63 -10.29
C PHE A 171 3.47 -15.24 -9.39
N ILE A 172 2.31 -14.97 -9.99
CA ILE A 172 1.07 -14.66 -9.25
C ILE A 172 0.74 -15.80 -8.29
N ARG A 173 0.76 -17.05 -8.79
CA ARG A 173 0.47 -18.23 -7.97
C ARG A 173 1.53 -18.49 -6.90
N ALA A 174 2.80 -18.23 -7.21
CA ALA A 174 3.91 -18.45 -6.28
C ALA A 174 3.90 -17.46 -5.11
N TYR A 175 3.61 -16.18 -5.36
CA TYR A 175 3.85 -15.10 -4.39
C TYR A 175 2.64 -14.22 -4.09
N LEU A 176 1.77 -13.93 -5.07
CA LEU A 176 0.78 -12.86 -4.92
C LEU A 176 -0.56 -13.34 -4.35
N LEU A 177 -0.97 -14.57 -4.65
CA LEU A 177 -2.20 -15.15 -4.09
C LEU A 177 -2.15 -15.27 -2.55
N PRO A 178 -3.30 -15.29 -1.85
CA PRO A 178 -3.37 -15.49 -0.41
C PRO A 178 -2.95 -16.89 0.02
N LEU A 179 -2.41 -17.02 1.24
CA LEU A 179 -2.18 -18.31 1.89
C LEU A 179 -3.46 -18.91 2.48
N LYS A 180 -4.44 -18.06 2.81
CA LYS A 180 -5.73 -18.43 3.38
C LYS A 180 -6.82 -17.58 2.74
N LEU A 181 -7.88 -18.24 2.27
CA LEU A 181 -9.03 -17.54 1.71
C LEU A 181 -9.88 -16.87 2.78
N HIS A 182 -10.54 -15.78 2.38
CA HIS A 182 -11.56 -15.14 3.19
C HIS A 182 -12.75 -16.10 3.44
N PRO A 183 -13.39 -16.11 4.63
CA PRO A 183 -14.52 -16.99 4.93
C PRO A 183 -15.71 -16.87 3.96
N SER A 184 -15.83 -15.76 3.23
CA SER A 184 -16.83 -15.61 2.16
C SER A 184 -16.69 -16.64 1.03
N TYR A 185 -15.56 -17.35 0.96
CA TYR A 185 -15.30 -18.41 -0.02
C TYR A 185 -15.58 -19.82 0.50
N ASP A 186 -16.19 -19.97 1.68
CA ASP A 186 -16.46 -21.30 2.28
C ASP A 186 -17.30 -22.20 1.37
N GLU A 187 -18.19 -21.63 0.57
CA GLU A 187 -19.08 -22.34 -0.37
C GLU A 187 -18.44 -22.68 -1.73
N LEU A 188 -17.21 -22.21 -2.00
CA LEU A 188 -16.51 -22.56 -3.25
C LEU A 188 -16.12 -24.03 -3.30
N SER A 189 -16.10 -24.60 -4.52
CA SER A 189 -15.57 -25.95 -4.74
C SER A 189 -14.08 -26.02 -4.38
N LEU A 190 -13.58 -27.23 -4.11
CA LEU A 190 -12.16 -27.41 -3.78
C LEU A 190 -11.25 -26.92 -4.92
N GLU A 191 -11.62 -27.19 -6.17
CA GLU A 191 -10.87 -26.74 -7.36
C GLU A 191 -10.81 -25.21 -7.45
N GLN A 192 -11.94 -24.54 -7.18
CA GLN A 192 -11.99 -23.07 -7.17
C GLN A 192 -11.14 -22.49 -6.04
N LYS A 193 -11.16 -23.11 -4.85
CA LYS A 193 -10.34 -22.69 -3.72
C LYS A 193 -8.84 -22.84 -4.02
N VAL A 194 -8.44 -23.98 -4.55
CA VAL A 194 -7.04 -24.24 -4.95
C VAL A 194 -6.57 -23.25 -6.02
N HIS A 195 -7.46 -22.81 -6.90
CA HIS A 195 -7.14 -21.81 -7.92
C HIS A 195 -6.79 -20.42 -7.37
N LEU A 196 -7.39 -20.06 -6.23
CA LEU A 196 -7.23 -18.75 -5.59
C LEU A 196 -6.19 -18.76 -4.47
N LEU A 197 -5.61 -19.92 -4.15
CA LEU A 197 -4.60 -20.05 -3.11
C LEU A 197 -3.19 -20.05 -3.68
N ARG A 198 -2.26 -19.51 -2.89
CA ARG A 198 -0.83 -19.52 -3.18
C ARG A 198 -0.29 -20.94 -3.27
N GLN A 199 0.51 -21.20 -4.31
CA GLN A 199 1.21 -22.45 -4.57
C GLN A 199 2.70 -22.23 -4.24
N SER A 200 3.05 -22.43 -2.98
CA SER A 200 4.39 -22.08 -2.46
C SER A 200 5.51 -22.92 -3.10
N GLU A 201 5.19 -24.11 -3.60
CA GLU A 201 6.08 -24.98 -4.36
C GLU A 201 6.62 -24.33 -5.65
N LEU A 202 5.86 -23.40 -6.25
CA LEU A 202 6.28 -22.65 -7.45
C LEU A 202 7.36 -21.61 -7.15
N GLN A 203 7.58 -21.25 -5.88
CA GLN A 203 8.62 -20.28 -5.49
C GLN A 203 10.02 -20.78 -5.87
N ASN A 204 10.23 -22.10 -5.93
CA ASN A 204 11.49 -22.71 -6.35
C ASN A 204 11.88 -22.39 -7.79
N SER A 205 10.93 -21.95 -8.62
CA SER A 205 11.17 -21.53 -10.00
C SER A 205 11.71 -20.10 -10.12
N PHE A 206 11.82 -19.36 -9.01
CA PHE A 206 12.29 -17.98 -8.95
C PHE A 206 13.64 -17.94 -8.22
N PRO A 207 14.76 -17.96 -8.96
CA PRO A 207 16.09 -17.98 -8.35
C PRO A 207 16.41 -16.66 -7.64
N ASP A 208 17.35 -16.73 -6.71
CA ASP A 208 17.98 -15.58 -6.06
C ASP A 208 17.02 -14.62 -5.34
N VAL A 209 15.85 -15.09 -4.89
CA VAL A 209 14.96 -14.31 -4.02
C VAL A 209 15.65 -14.07 -2.68
N ARG A 210 15.73 -12.80 -2.27
CA ARG A 210 16.49 -12.36 -1.09
C ARG A 210 15.56 -11.73 -0.04
N PRO A 211 15.87 -11.87 1.26
CA PRO A 211 15.25 -11.03 2.28
C PRO A 211 15.65 -9.57 2.09
N VAL A 212 14.79 -8.66 2.56
CA VAL A 212 15.03 -7.21 2.58
C VAL A 212 15.07 -6.77 4.03
N ASP A 213 16.29 -6.63 4.55
CA ASP A 213 16.55 -6.18 5.91
C ASP A 213 16.77 -4.66 6.01
N ASP A 214 16.51 -3.93 4.94
CA ASP A 214 16.65 -2.47 4.88
C ASP A 214 15.33 -1.77 5.25
N LEU A 215 15.45 -0.58 5.86
CA LEU A 215 14.36 0.39 5.95
C LEU A 215 14.00 0.87 4.53
N LEU A 216 12.71 0.88 4.18
CA LEU A 216 12.26 1.45 2.90
C LEU A 216 11.43 2.71 3.14
N VAL A 217 11.87 3.82 2.55
CA VAL A 217 11.12 5.08 2.51
C VAL A 217 10.64 5.30 1.08
N LEU A 218 9.35 5.10 0.85
CA LEU A 218 8.75 5.18 -0.48
C LEU A 218 7.90 6.45 -0.59
N ILE A 219 8.24 7.32 -1.53
CA ILE A 219 7.64 8.66 -1.66
C ILE A 219 6.87 8.70 -2.97
N CYS A 220 5.57 8.99 -2.92
CA CYS A 220 4.78 9.10 -4.15
C CYS A 220 5.27 10.30 -4.98
N GLY A 221 5.90 10.02 -6.12
CA GLY A 221 6.50 11.00 -7.03
C GLY A 221 5.84 11.10 -8.40
N HIS A 222 4.66 10.48 -8.57
CA HIS A 222 3.99 10.33 -9.87
C HIS A 222 3.43 11.67 -10.42
N GLY A 223 4.30 12.49 -11.02
CA GLY A 223 4.01 13.78 -11.63
C GLY A 223 3.07 13.69 -12.83
N GLY A 224 3.24 12.67 -13.69
CA GLY A 224 2.33 12.40 -14.81
C GLY A 224 0.89 12.08 -14.37
N ARG A 225 0.68 11.71 -13.10
CA ARG A 225 -0.64 11.53 -12.50
C ARG A 225 -1.13 12.75 -11.74
N ASP A 226 -0.26 13.38 -10.97
CA ASP A 226 -0.58 14.57 -10.18
C ASP A 226 0.68 15.40 -9.89
N GLU A 227 0.68 16.66 -10.34
CA GLU A 227 1.85 17.54 -10.21
C GLU A 227 2.28 17.80 -8.75
N ARG A 228 1.36 17.72 -7.78
CA ARG A 228 1.69 17.97 -6.37
C ARG A 228 2.62 16.88 -5.85
N CYS A 229 2.39 15.63 -6.27
CA CYS A 229 3.26 14.51 -5.92
C CYS A 229 4.61 14.63 -6.63
N GLY A 230 4.61 14.95 -7.93
CA GLY A 230 5.84 15.14 -8.71
C GLY A 230 6.75 16.26 -8.20
N LYS A 231 6.17 17.39 -7.78
CA LYS A 231 6.93 18.52 -7.20
C LYS A 231 7.44 18.24 -5.79
N MET A 232 6.68 17.53 -4.97
CA MET A 232 7.02 17.27 -3.57
C MET A 232 8.08 16.17 -3.39
N ALA A 233 8.02 15.11 -4.20
CA ALA A 233 8.87 13.93 -4.02
C ALA A 233 10.39 14.19 -4.02
N PRO A 234 10.99 14.95 -4.98
CA PRO A 234 12.44 15.18 -4.96
C PRO A 234 12.90 15.96 -3.72
N ILE A 235 12.07 16.86 -3.21
CA ILE A 235 12.37 17.66 -2.01
C ILE A 235 12.36 16.75 -0.78
N LEU A 236 11.32 15.91 -0.64
CA LEU A 236 11.23 14.95 0.46
C LEU A 236 12.35 13.90 0.40
N ARG A 237 12.69 13.39 -0.79
CA ARG A 237 13.78 12.42 -0.96
C ARG A 237 15.09 12.99 -0.43
N ALA A 238 15.45 14.20 -0.84
CA ALA A 238 16.67 14.87 -0.39
C ALA A 238 16.66 15.17 1.12
N GLU A 239 15.50 15.56 1.67
CA GLU A 239 15.37 15.79 3.13
C GLU A 239 15.53 14.48 3.92
N PHE A 240 14.87 13.39 3.49
CA PHE A 240 15.00 12.08 4.14
C PHE A 240 16.43 11.57 4.11
N GLU A 241 17.08 11.68 2.94
CA GLU A 241 18.47 11.27 2.75
C GLU A 241 19.41 11.99 3.73
N GLU A 242 19.24 13.31 3.87
CA GLU A 242 20.01 14.12 4.81
C GLU A 242 19.75 13.73 6.27
N LYS A 243 18.48 13.62 6.69
CA LYS A 243 18.12 13.32 8.09
C LYS A 243 18.43 11.87 8.48
N LEU A 244 18.37 10.91 7.56
CA LEU A 244 18.81 9.54 7.83
C LEU A 244 20.32 9.50 8.05
N ARG A 245 21.11 10.17 7.20
CA ARG A 245 22.57 10.24 7.36
C ARG A 245 23.00 10.96 8.63
N SER A 246 22.28 12.00 9.06
CA SER A 246 22.57 12.68 10.34
C SER A 246 22.37 11.77 11.55
N GLN A 247 21.48 10.78 11.44
CA GLN A 247 21.27 9.71 12.42
C GLN A 247 22.21 8.49 12.22
N LYS A 248 23.26 8.63 11.39
CA LYS A 248 24.22 7.57 11.04
C LYS A 248 23.59 6.34 10.37
N ILE A 249 22.41 6.48 9.77
CA ILE A 249 21.80 5.44 8.95
C ILE A 249 22.40 5.53 7.54
N SER A 250 22.97 4.43 7.07
CA SER A 250 23.50 4.34 5.70
C SER A 250 22.34 4.36 4.71
N VAL A 251 22.40 5.25 3.70
CA VAL A 251 21.44 5.28 2.60
C VAL A 251 22.05 4.57 1.40
N LEU A 252 21.34 3.57 0.85
CA LEU A 252 21.80 2.70 -0.22
C LEU A 252 21.01 2.94 -1.50
N ASP A 253 21.72 2.97 -2.63
CA ASP A 253 21.15 3.20 -3.97
C ASP A 253 21.15 1.93 -4.85
N ASP A 254 21.83 0.87 -4.41
CA ASP A 254 21.93 -0.40 -5.14
C ASP A 254 20.69 -1.30 -4.96
N ASN A 255 20.66 -2.45 -5.60
CA ASN A 255 19.70 -3.51 -5.26
C ASN A 255 20.16 -4.26 -3.99
N PRO A 256 19.25 -4.95 -3.26
CA PRO A 256 19.63 -5.69 -2.06
C PRO A 256 20.67 -6.76 -2.41
N GLY A 257 21.87 -6.59 -1.84
CA GLY A 257 22.97 -7.52 -1.95
C GLY A 257 22.78 -8.77 -1.06
N PRO A 258 23.75 -9.69 -1.05
CA PRO A 258 23.77 -10.77 -0.05
C PRO A 258 23.79 -10.19 1.37
N GLU A 259 23.26 -10.95 2.33
CA GLU A 259 23.03 -10.53 3.72
C GLU A 259 24.17 -9.66 4.28
N ARG A 260 23.82 -8.44 4.70
CA ARG A 260 24.75 -7.57 5.40
C ARG A 260 24.60 -7.84 6.89
N SER A 261 25.66 -8.35 7.52
CA SER A 261 25.72 -8.47 8.97
C SER A 261 25.89 -7.08 9.57
N ASN A 262 24.77 -6.43 9.92
CA ASN A 262 24.81 -5.26 10.79
C ASN A 262 25.08 -5.75 12.23
N ALA A 263 25.78 -4.94 13.02
CA ALA A 263 25.84 -5.20 14.46
C ALA A 263 24.39 -5.19 15.01
N PRO A 264 24.04 -6.06 15.97
CA PRO A 264 22.67 -6.15 16.50
C PRO A 264 22.11 -4.84 17.04
N GLU A 265 22.97 -3.88 17.40
CA GLU A 265 22.59 -2.60 18.00
C GLU A 265 22.42 -1.46 16.99
N ASP A 266 22.88 -1.62 15.75
CA ASP A 266 22.79 -0.58 14.74
C ASP A 266 21.42 -0.58 14.04
N PRO A 267 20.86 0.59 13.70
CA PRO A 267 19.68 0.64 12.84
C PRO A 267 20.02 0.03 11.46
N PRO A 268 19.07 -0.64 10.80
CA PRO A 268 19.30 -1.12 9.45
C PRO A 268 19.59 0.02 8.48
N ALA A 269 20.27 -0.28 7.38
CA ALA A 269 20.44 0.68 6.30
C ALA A 269 19.07 1.06 5.70
N ALA A 270 18.99 2.19 5.02
CA ALA A 270 17.78 2.70 4.41
C ALA A 270 17.91 2.79 2.89
N ARG A 271 16.80 2.58 2.19
CA ARG A 271 16.63 2.85 0.77
C ARG A 271 15.47 3.80 0.57
N ILE A 272 15.65 4.78 -0.29
CA ILE A 272 14.63 5.79 -0.59
C ILE A 272 14.28 5.70 -2.06
N ALA A 273 12.99 5.62 -2.39
CA ALA A 273 12.54 5.61 -3.77
C ALA A 273 11.35 6.54 -4.00
N SER A 274 11.35 7.17 -5.17
CA SER A 274 10.13 7.71 -5.77
C SER A 274 9.28 6.53 -6.23
N ILE A 275 7.97 6.57 -6.00
CA ILE A 275 7.02 5.53 -6.42
C ILE A 275 5.84 6.10 -7.20
N SER A 276 5.27 5.26 -8.04
CA SER A 276 4.05 5.60 -8.78
C SER A 276 2.86 5.78 -7.83
N HIS A 277 1.81 6.43 -8.33
CA HIS A 277 0.62 6.80 -7.58
C HIS A 277 0.00 5.68 -6.73
N ILE A 278 -0.20 5.97 -5.43
CA ILE A 278 -0.81 5.07 -4.43
C ILE A 278 -2.19 5.53 -3.94
N GLY A 279 -2.79 6.52 -4.60
CA GLY A 279 -4.03 7.15 -4.15
C GLY A 279 -3.79 8.27 -3.12
N GLY A 280 -4.76 9.19 -3.03
CA GLY A 280 -4.70 10.30 -2.07
C GLY A 280 -3.77 11.45 -2.51
N HIS A 281 -3.68 11.75 -3.81
CA HIS A 281 -2.86 12.88 -4.31
C HIS A 281 -3.28 14.24 -3.73
N LYS A 282 -4.51 14.38 -3.24
CA LYS A 282 -4.99 15.59 -2.56
C LYS A 282 -4.29 15.82 -1.23
N PHE A 283 -3.66 14.76 -0.69
CA PHE A 283 -2.84 14.76 0.51
C PHE A 283 -1.34 14.65 0.16
N ALA A 284 -0.91 15.29 -0.94
CA ALA A 284 0.47 15.20 -1.44
C ALA A 284 1.53 15.36 -0.35
N GLY A 285 2.69 14.74 -0.58
CA GLY A 285 3.57 14.31 0.51
C GLY A 285 3.14 12.94 1.05
N ASN A 286 2.79 12.02 0.15
CA ASN A 286 2.46 10.65 0.52
C ASN A 286 3.75 9.85 0.65
N VAL A 287 3.98 9.28 1.83
CA VAL A 287 5.18 8.52 2.18
C VAL A 287 4.76 7.20 2.81
N ILE A 288 5.39 6.10 2.41
CA ILE A 288 5.29 4.81 3.08
C ILE A 288 6.63 4.49 3.72
N VAL A 289 6.64 4.19 5.01
CA VAL A 289 7.82 3.73 5.75
C VAL A 289 7.64 2.26 6.09
N TYR A 290 8.45 1.39 5.52
CA TYR A 290 8.51 -0.02 5.90
C TYR A 290 9.68 -0.27 6.85
N ILE A 291 9.36 -0.85 8.01
CA ILE A 291 10.34 -1.23 9.02
C ILE A 291 10.59 -2.75 8.92
N PRO A 292 11.82 -3.21 8.62
CA PRO A 292 12.08 -4.62 8.40
C PRO A 292 11.84 -5.44 9.68
N PRO A 293 11.41 -6.71 9.56
CA PRO A 293 11.13 -7.56 10.71
C PRO A 293 12.37 -7.87 11.55
N SER A 294 13.56 -7.79 10.95
CA SER A 294 14.85 -7.92 11.64
C SER A 294 15.14 -6.80 12.62
N PHE A 295 14.49 -5.63 12.50
CA PHE A 295 14.62 -4.52 13.45
C PHE A 295 13.72 -4.71 14.68
N THR A 296 13.87 -5.85 15.36
CA THR A 296 12.96 -6.36 16.41
C THR A 296 12.72 -5.44 17.60
N ARG A 297 13.67 -4.55 17.93
CA ARG A 297 13.53 -3.55 18.99
C ARG A 297 12.59 -2.39 18.63
N ASN A 298 12.24 -2.23 17.35
CA ASN A 298 11.29 -1.23 16.90
C ASN A 298 9.86 -1.81 16.99
N PRO A 299 8.93 -1.21 17.76
CA PRO A 299 7.52 -1.65 17.83
C PRO A 299 6.82 -1.82 16.46
N LEU A 300 7.30 -1.13 15.44
CA LEU A 300 6.77 -1.16 14.08
C LEU A 300 7.45 -2.21 13.18
N ALA A 301 8.33 -3.06 13.71
CA ALA A 301 8.97 -4.13 12.96
C ALA A 301 7.93 -4.97 12.17
N GLY A 302 8.24 -5.22 10.90
CA GLY A 302 7.40 -5.94 9.95
C GLY A 302 6.21 -5.14 9.41
N LYS A 303 6.11 -3.83 9.69
CA LYS A 303 4.94 -3.00 9.30
C LYS A 303 5.31 -1.97 8.24
N GLY A 304 4.31 -1.61 7.43
CA GLY A 304 4.33 -0.47 6.52
C GLY A 304 3.42 0.64 7.02
N ILE A 305 3.94 1.84 7.24
CA ILE A 305 3.20 2.99 7.78
C ILE A 305 3.04 4.06 6.72
N TRP A 306 1.81 4.47 6.47
CA TRP A 306 1.49 5.49 5.47
C TRP A 306 1.28 6.85 6.13
N TYR A 307 1.99 7.83 5.59
CA TYR A 307 1.81 9.24 5.88
C TYR A 307 1.28 9.98 4.64
N GLY A 308 0.50 11.02 4.89
CA GLY A 308 0.12 12.02 3.92
C GLY A 308 0.46 13.41 4.44
N ARG A 309 0.36 14.42 3.57
CA ARG A 309 0.63 15.82 3.92
C ARG A 309 2.05 16.08 4.44
N VAL A 310 2.99 15.15 4.19
CA VAL A 310 4.37 15.28 4.62
C VAL A 310 5.02 16.41 3.84
N GLY A 311 5.45 17.44 4.56
CA GLY A 311 6.40 18.46 4.09
C GLY A 311 7.80 18.21 4.68
N PRO A 312 8.83 18.93 4.19
CA PRO A 312 10.20 18.82 4.71
C PRO A 312 10.29 18.99 6.23
N GLU A 313 9.46 19.86 6.81
CA GLU A 313 9.38 20.12 8.25
C GLU A 313 8.99 18.88 9.09
N HIS A 314 8.37 17.87 8.47
CA HIS A 314 7.96 16.65 9.16
C HIS A 314 9.01 15.55 9.11
N VAL A 315 10.00 15.65 8.22
CA VAL A 315 10.90 14.53 7.91
C VAL A 315 11.78 14.14 9.10
N GLU A 316 12.31 15.12 9.82
CA GLU A 316 13.10 14.87 11.04
C GLU A 316 12.28 14.15 12.11
N GLY A 317 11.01 14.55 12.28
CA GLY A 317 10.07 13.88 13.18
C GLY A 317 9.79 12.44 12.75
N ILE A 318 9.56 12.17 11.47
CA ILE A 318 9.34 10.80 10.97
C ILE A 318 10.59 9.92 11.20
N VAL A 319 11.79 10.46 10.97
CA VAL A 319 13.04 9.72 11.21
C VAL A 319 13.20 9.39 12.70
N SER A 320 13.04 10.38 13.58
CA SER A 320 13.25 10.19 15.02
C SER A 320 12.14 9.37 15.69
N GLU A 321 10.88 9.67 15.39
CA GLU A 321 9.72 9.09 16.07
C GLU A 321 9.33 7.74 15.48
N THR A 322 9.26 7.62 14.15
CA THR A 322 8.76 6.41 13.48
C THR A 322 9.89 5.44 13.17
N ILE A 323 10.92 5.89 12.45
CA ILE A 323 12.00 5.01 12.00
C ILE A 323 12.86 4.50 13.17
N LEU A 324 13.22 5.39 14.09
CA LEU A 324 14.04 5.02 15.25
C LEU A 324 13.19 4.66 16.47
N GLY A 325 12.16 5.46 16.78
CA GLY A 325 11.35 5.31 18.01
C GLY A 325 10.19 4.32 17.92
N GLY A 326 9.79 3.89 16.71
CA GLY A 326 8.64 3.01 16.50
C GLY A 326 7.29 3.58 16.96
N ARG A 327 7.13 4.89 16.88
CA ARG A 327 5.89 5.61 17.19
C ARG A 327 5.27 6.19 15.92
N VAL A 328 3.95 6.06 15.80
CA VAL A 328 3.21 6.62 14.67
C VAL A 328 2.79 8.06 14.97
N ILE A 329 3.07 8.96 14.04
CA ILE A 329 2.63 10.36 14.09
C ILE A 329 1.19 10.49 13.60
N LYS A 330 0.24 10.68 14.53
CA LYS A 330 -1.20 10.61 14.24
C LYS A 330 -1.69 11.64 13.24
N GLU A 331 -1.22 12.88 13.31
CA GLU A 331 -1.70 13.95 12.42
C GLU A 331 -1.41 13.70 10.93
N ASN A 332 -0.33 12.98 10.61
CA ASN A 332 0.03 12.63 9.24
C ASN A 332 -0.47 11.23 8.84
N PHE A 333 -0.90 10.40 9.80
CA PHE A 333 -1.15 8.97 9.58
C PHE A 333 -2.36 8.71 8.70
N ARG A 334 -2.16 7.94 7.63
CA ARG A 334 -3.22 7.52 6.70
C ARG A 334 -3.73 6.10 6.98
N GLY A 335 -2.89 5.25 7.54
CA GLY A 335 -3.11 3.82 7.71
C GLY A 335 -1.78 3.08 7.70
N GLY A 336 -1.83 1.77 7.88
CA GLY A 336 -0.67 0.92 7.69
C GLY A 336 -1.05 -0.52 7.39
N VAL A 337 -0.04 -1.36 7.23
CA VAL A 337 -0.18 -2.79 7.02
C VAL A 337 0.78 -3.54 7.95
N ASP A 338 0.33 -4.63 8.55
CA ASP A 338 1.21 -5.55 9.30
C ASP A 338 1.81 -6.63 8.41
N GLN A 339 2.67 -7.49 8.97
CA GLN A 339 3.37 -8.55 8.24
C GLN A 339 2.42 -9.58 7.60
N ASP A 340 1.21 -9.72 8.14
CA ASP A 340 0.19 -10.64 7.64
C ASP A 340 -0.70 -10.00 6.56
N GLY A 341 -0.48 -8.72 6.26
CA GLY A 341 -1.30 -7.98 5.29
C GLY A 341 -2.56 -7.37 5.90
N ASN A 342 -2.72 -7.35 7.23
CA ASN A 342 -3.88 -6.73 7.87
C ASN A 342 -3.72 -5.21 7.93
N VAL A 343 -4.83 -4.50 7.74
CA VAL A 343 -4.86 -3.04 7.77
C VAL A 343 -4.80 -2.52 9.21
N LEU A 344 -3.88 -1.58 9.43
CA LEU A 344 -3.69 -0.83 10.66
C LEU A 344 -4.40 0.53 10.59
N ARG A 345 -5.14 0.87 11.64
CA ARG A 345 -5.88 2.14 11.79
C ARG A 345 -5.84 2.61 13.26
N LEU A 346 -6.07 3.90 13.46
CA LEU A 346 -6.24 4.51 14.80
C LEU A 346 -7.71 4.56 15.24
#